data_AF-A0A937VXS9-F1
#
_entry.id   AF-A0A937VXS9-F1
#
_cell.length_a   1.000
_cell.length_b   1.000
_cell.length_c   1.000
_cell.angle_alpha   90.00
_cell.angle_beta   90.00
_cell.angle_gamma   90.00
#
_symmetry.space_group_name_H-M   'P 1'
#
loop_
_entity.id
_entity.type
_entity.pdbx_description
1 polymer ?
#
loop_
_entity_poly.entity_id
_entity_poly.type
_entity_poly.pdbx_seq_one_letter_code
_entity_poly.pdbx_strand_id
1 'polypeptide(L)'
;MQRLLEAASVVGTTFATAAVAAGTQRDIQEVETICAHIAQQGHLLVAEGLAEWPDGTLSGRYRFRHVFAQQALYERIDEARLVGLHTRIGQRLAASYGPHAHTIASDLRRHFARGRDRARAAQYPPGRA
;
A
#
# COMPACT_ATOMS: atom_id res chain seq x y z
N MET A 1 9.06 12.54 -4.30
CA MET A 1 9.03 11.35 -5.19
C MET A 1 9.51 10.08 -4.48
N GLN A 2 10.77 9.99 -4.03
CA GLN A 2 11.33 8.75 -3.45
C GLN A 2 10.52 8.16 -2.27
N ARG A 3 10.15 8.98 -1.27
CA ARG A 3 9.32 8.53 -0.13
C ARG A 3 7.96 7.95 -0.52
N LEU A 4 7.38 8.42 -1.62
CA LEU A 4 6.11 7.92 -2.15
C LEU A 4 6.28 6.54 -2.76
N LEU A 5 7.32 6.35 -3.57
CA LEU A 5 7.65 5.05 -4.17
C LEU A 5 8.04 4.01 -3.12
N GLU A 6 8.74 4.41 -2.06
CA GLU A 6 9.01 3.56 -0.90
C GLU A 6 7.71 3.16 -0.20
N ALA A 7 6.80 4.09 0.08
CA ALA A 7 5.49 3.75 0.64
C ALA A 7 4.67 2.83 -0.28
N ALA A 8 4.67 3.08 -1.60
CA ALA A 8 4.06 2.19 -2.58
C ALA A 8 4.65 0.78 -2.55
N SER A 9 5.98 0.68 -2.41
CA SER A 9 6.65 -0.61 -2.28
C SER A 9 6.21 -1.38 -1.03
N VAL A 10 5.83 -0.69 0.06
CA VAL A 10 5.32 -1.32 1.28
C VAL A 10 3.89 -1.85 1.10
N VAL A 11 3.06 -1.20 0.27
CA VAL A 11 1.71 -1.69 -0.05
C VAL A 11 1.77 -3.02 -0.80
N GLY A 12 2.54 -3.06 -1.89
CA GLY A 12 2.71 -4.26 -2.72
C GLY A 12 3.16 -3.95 -4.14
N THR A 13 3.20 -4.98 -4.98
CA THR A 13 3.53 -4.84 -6.42
C THR A 13 2.45 -4.09 -7.19
N THR A 14 1.18 -4.28 -6.82
CA THR A 14 0.02 -3.50 -7.24
C THR A 14 -0.52 -2.75 -6.03
N PHE A 15 -0.85 -1.48 -6.19
CA PHE A 15 -1.30 -0.62 -5.11
C PHE A 15 -2.35 0.40 -5.57
N ALA A 16 -3.20 0.79 -4.64
CA ALA A 16 -4.08 1.95 -4.78
C ALA A 16 -3.38 3.20 -4.23
N THR A 17 -3.54 4.36 -4.86
CA THR A 17 -2.93 5.61 -4.38
C THR A 17 -3.45 6.01 -2.99
N ALA A 18 -4.67 5.62 -2.64
CA ALA A 18 -5.22 5.80 -1.30
C ALA A 18 -4.38 5.11 -0.20
N ALA A 19 -3.82 3.92 -0.46
CA ALA A 19 -2.95 3.23 0.51
C ALA A 19 -1.60 3.94 0.66
N VAL A 20 -1.05 4.43 -0.44
CA VAL A 20 0.21 5.19 -0.46
C VAL A 20 0.06 6.54 0.24
N ALA A 21 -1.07 7.22 0.02
CA ALA A 21 -1.44 8.45 0.70
C ALA A 21 -1.49 8.26 2.23
N ALA A 22 -2.09 7.16 2.71
CA ALA A 22 -2.06 6.83 4.14
C ALA A 22 -0.64 6.59 4.69
N GLY A 23 0.19 5.85 3.95
CA GLY A 23 1.59 5.61 4.34
C GLY A 23 2.42 6.90 4.40
N THR A 24 2.23 7.80 3.45
CA THR A 24 2.97 9.08 3.34
C THR A 24 2.34 10.23 4.10
N GLN A 25 1.13 10.07 4.63
CA GLN A 25 0.31 11.12 5.25
C GLN A 25 0.10 12.32 4.31
N ARG A 26 -0.21 12.02 3.05
CA ARG A 26 -0.50 13.01 2.00
C ARG A 26 -1.93 12.87 1.51
N ASP A 27 -2.36 13.85 0.72
CA ASP A 27 -3.62 13.79 0.02
C ASP A 27 -3.59 12.76 -1.13
N ILE A 28 -4.74 12.11 -1.39
CA ILE A 28 -4.85 11.10 -2.45
C ILE A 28 -4.60 11.71 -3.83
N GLN A 29 -5.11 12.93 -4.10
CA GLN A 29 -4.95 13.61 -5.38
C GLN A 29 -3.49 13.99 -5.64
N GLU A 30 -2.75 14.39 -4.60
CA GLU A 30 -1.32 14.67 -4.70
C GLU A 30 -0.54 13.40 -5.10
N VAL A 31 -0.82 12.29 -4.41
CA VAL A 31 -0.18 11.00 -4.71
C VAL A 31 -0.55 10.50 -6.10
N GLU A 32 -1.81 10.66 -6.50
CA GLU A 32 -2.31 10.28 -7.81
C GLU A 32 -1.64 11.06 -8.94
N THR A 33 -1.51 12.38 -8.79
CA THR A 33 -0.79 13.23 -9.75
C THR A 33 0.66 12.75 -9.94
N ILE A 34 1.35 12.42 -8.85
CA ILE A 34 2.73 11.95 -8.91
C ILE A 34 2.81 10.57 -9.58
N CYS A 35 1.94 9.63 -9.20
CA CYS A 35 1.90 8.29 -9.81
C CYS A 35 1.57 8.35 -11.31
N ALA A 36 0.62 9.20 -11.71
CA ALA A 36 0.26 9.40 -13.11
C ALA A 36 1.46 9.92 -13.92
N HIS A 37 2.19 10.90 -13.38
CA HIS A 37 3.40 11.42 -14.03
C HIS A 37 4.46 10.32 -14.24
N ILE A 38 4.73 9.50 -13.21
CA ILE A 38 5.71 8.40 -13.30
C ILE A 38 5.23 7.31 -14.28
N ALA A 39 3.93 7.02 -14.30
CA ALA A 39 3.33 6.06 -15.22
C ALA A 39 3.41 6.52 -16.68
N GLN A 40 3.24 7.83 -16.94
CA GLN A 40 3.42 8.41 -18.28
C GLN A 40 4.85 8.29 -18.80
N GLN A 41 5.86 8.36 -17.93
CA GLN A 41 7.25 8.10 -18.30
C GLN A 41 7.49 6.62 -18.67
N GLY A 42 6.60 5.71 -18.25
CA GLY A 42 6.57 4.32 -18.70
C GLY A 42 7.65 3.40 -18.11
N HIS A 43 8.61 3.91 -17.34
CA HIS A 43 9.76 3.12 -16.87
C HIS A 43 9.51 2.34 -15.57
N LEU A 44 8.77 2.91 -14.61
CA LEU A 44 8.69 2.37 -13.25
C LEU A 44 7.29 1.89 -12.87
N LEU A 45 6.26 2.68 -13.18
CA LEU A 45 4.88 2.36 -12.87
C LEU A 45 4.05 2.14 -14.15
N VAL A 46 2.99 1.36 -14.02
CA VAL A 46 1.97 1.17 -15.04
C VAL A 46 0.61 1.41 -14.40
N ALA A 47 -0.22 2.25 -15.03
CA ALA A 47 -1.59 2.47 -14.59
C ALA A 47 -2.44 1.22 -14.88
N GLU A 48 -3.25 0.80 -13.91
CA GLU A 48 -4.15 -0.36 -13.97
C GLU A 48 -5.62 0.02 -13.76
N GLY A 49 -5.96 1.29 -14.01
CA GLY A 49 -7.32 1.81 -13.84
C GLY A 49 -7.57 2.37 -12.45
N LEU A 50 -8.78 2.12 -11.92
CA LEU A 50 -9.23 2.65 -10.63
C LEU A 50 -9.33 1.55 -9.58
N ALA A 51 -9.16 1.92 -8.32
CA ALA A 51 -9.41 1.15 -7.13
C ALA A 51 -10.50 1.80 -6.29
N GLU A 52 -11.57 1.04 -6.08
CA GLU A 52 -12.70 1.40 -5.22
C GLU A 52 -12.65 0.52 -3.97
N TRP A 53 -12.72 1.14 -2.80
CA TRP A 53 -12.77 0.47 -1.51
C TRP A 53 -14.20 0.47 -0.94
N PRO A 54 -14.52 -0.44 -0.01
CA PRO A 54 -15.88 -0.55 0.54
C PRO A 54 -16.42 0.70 1.25
N ASP A 55 -15.55 1.61 1.71
CA ASP A 55 -15.93 2.89 2.31
C ASP A 55 -16.25 4.00 1.28
N GLY A 56 -16.25 3.67 -0.01
CA GLY A 56 -16.44 4.61 -1.11
C GLY A 56 -15.17 5.36 -1.52
N THR A 57 -14.00 5.04 -0.94
CA THR A 57 -12.73 5.62 -1.39
C THR A 57 -12.46 5.17 -2.83
N LEU A 58 -12.46 6.12 -3.77
CA LEU A 58 -12.06 5.92 -5.15
C LEU A 58 -10.68 6.55 -5.39
N SER A 59 -9.76 5.79 -5.99
CA SER A 59 -8.40 6.26 -6.25
C SER A 59 -7.74 5.51 -7.41
N GLY A 60 -6.73 6.07 -8.04
CA GLY A 60 -5.97 5.37 -9.08
C GLY A 60 -5.29 4.09 -8.59
N ARG A 61 -5.24 3.09 -9.46
CA ARG A 61 -4.56 1.81 -9.27
C ARG A 61 -3.33 1.75 -10.17
N TYR A 62 -2.21 1.37 -9.60
CA TYR A 62 -0.93 1.28 -10.31
C TYR A 62 -0.20 0.00 -9.91
N ARG A 63 0.68 -0.48 -10.79
CA ARG A 63 1.66 -1.50 -10.45
C ARG A 63 3.07 -1.06 -10.77
N PHE A 64 4.02 -1.61 -10.04
CA PHE A 64 5.42 -1.60 -10.47
C PHE A 64 5.57 -2.41 -11.75
N ARG A 65 6.26 -1.85 -12.74
CA ARG A 65 6.58 -2.56 -13.99
C ARG A 65 7.48 -3.78 -13.72
N HIS A 66 8.39 -3.66 -12.75
CA HIS A 66 9.34 -4.69 -12.38
C HIS A 66 9.29 -4.96 -10.88
N VAL A 67 9.10 -6.23 -10.49
CA VAL A 67 9.10 -6.65 -9.07
C VAL A 67 10.42 -6.31 -8.39
N PHE A 68 11.56 -6.44 -9.08
CA PHE A 68 12.87 -6.07 -8.55
C PHE A 68 12.97 -4.58 -8.18
N ALA A 69 12.35 -3.68 -8.95
CA ALA A 69 12.34 -2.26 -8.62
C ALA A 69 11.55 -1.99 -7.33
N GLN A 70 10.43 -2.70 -7.12
CA GLN A 70 9.69 -2.65 -5.87
C GLN A 70 10.51 -3.17 -4.69
N GLN A 71 11.19 -4.31 -4.84
CA GLN A 71 12.03 -4.89 -3.79
C GLN A 71 13.19 -3.97 -3.41
N ALA A 72 13.91 -3.44 -4.40
CA ALA A 72 15.00 -2.51 -4.19
C ALA A 72 14.55 -1.23 -3.46
N LEU A 73 13.33 -0.75 -3.70
CA LEU A 73 12.77 0.37 -2.94
C LEU A 73 12.42 -0.02 -1.51
N TYR A 74 11.83 -1.20 -1.30
CA TYR A 74 11.43 -1.70 0.01
C TYR A 74 12.65 -1.93 0.93
N GLU A 75 13.72 -2.52 0.40
CA GLU A 75 14.95 -2.85 1.15
C GLU A 75 15.75 -1.62 1.59
N ARG A 76 15.52 -0.46 0.97
CA ARG A 76 16.19 0.81 1.32
C ARG A 76 15.55 1.54 2.50
N ILE A 77 14.41 1.05 2.98
CA ILE A 77 13.66 1.68 4.06
C ILE A 77 14.27 1.23 5.39
N ASP A 78 14.65 2.20 6.22
CA ASP A 78 15.11 1.90 7.59
C ASP A 78 13.97 1.26 8.41
N GLU A 79 14.34 0.36 9.33
CA GLU A 79 13.39 -0.45 10.11
C GLU A 79 12.32 0.40 10.83
N ALA A 80 12.70 1.53 11.42
CA ALA A 80 11.76 2.39 12.14
C ALA A 80 10.71 3.00 11.20
N ARG A 81 11.13 3.49 10.03
CA ARG A 81 10.21 4.01 9.01
C ARG A 81 9.35 2.90 8.40
N LEU A 82 9.93 1.72 8.20
CA LEU A 82 9.23 0.56 7.65
C LEU A 82 8.08 0.11 8.56
N VAL A 83 8.33 0.02 9.88
CA VAL A 83 7.29 -0.24 10.89
C VAL A 83 6.20 0.82 10.80
N GLY A 84 6.56 2.11 10.81
CA GLY A 84 5.58 3.20 10.75
C GLY A 84 4.72 3.19 9.47
N LEU A 85 5.31 2.85 8.32
CA LEU A 85 4.59 2.70 7.05
C LEU A 85 3.60 1.55 7.13
N HIS A 86 4.03 0.37 7.59
CA HIS A 86 3.15 -0.78 7.74
C HIS A 86 2.00 -0.51 8.70
N THR A 87 2.24 0.17 9.82
CA THR A 87 1.20 0.56 10.78
C THR A 87 0.15 1.46 10.14
N ARG A 88 0.56 2.56 9.50
CA ARG A 88 -0.39 3.52 8.89
C ARG A 88 -1.20 2.90 7.75
N ILE A 89 -0.54 2.14 6.88
CA ILE A 89 -1.20 1.46 5.76
C ILE A 89 -2.20 0.42 6.28
N GLY A 90 -1.78 -0.42 7.24
CA GLY A 90 -2.65 -1.44 7.82
C GLY A 90 -3.87 -0.86 8.53
N GLN A 91 -3.69 0.23 9.29
CA GLN A 91 -4.79 0.95 9.94
C GLN A 91 -5.78 1.51 8.93
N ARG A 92 -5.29 2.14 7.85
CA ARG A 92 -6.18 2.67 6.81
C ARG A 92 -6.96 1.56 6.12
N LEU A 93 -6.29 0.48 5.72
CA LEU A 93 -6.95 -0.65 5.07
C LEU A 93 -8.01 -1.28 5.98
N ALA A 94 -7.70 -1.49 7.26
CA ALA A 94 -8.65 -2.06 8.20
C ALA A 94 -9.89 -1.17 8.40
N ALA A 95 -9.70 0.15 8.48
CA ALA A 95 -10.79 1.10 8.60
C ALA A 95 -11.67 1.15 7.34
N SER A 96 -11.06 1.21 6.16
CA SER A 96 -11.77 1.31 4.88
C SER A 96 -12.50 0.02 4.48
N TYR A 97 -11.95 -1.15 4.82
CA TYR A 97 -12.60 -2.42 4.51
C TYR A 97 -13.60 -2.86 5.58
N GLY A 98 -13.39 -2.52 6.85
CA GLY A 98 -14.35 -2.75 7.94
C GLY A 98 -14.90 -4.19 7.95
N PRO A 99 -16.23 -4.41 7.80
CA PRO A 99 -16.83 -5.75 7.70
C PRO A 99 -16.24 -6.65 6.59
N HIS A 100 -15.72 -6.04 5.52
CA HIS A 100 -15.10 -6.71 4.39
C HIS A 100 -13.60 -6.98 4.58
N ALA A 101 -13.04 -6.74 5.78
CA ALA A 101 -11.62 -6.94 6.07
C ALA A 101 -11.13 -8.38 5.79
N HIS A 102 -12.02 -9.37 5.84
CA HIS A 102 -11.71 -10.76 5.48
C HIS A 102 -11.27 -10.93 4.01
N THR A 103 -11.71 -10.05 3.10
CA THR A 103 -11.32 -10.08 1.68
C THR A 103 -9.85 -9.72 1.45
N ILE A 104 -9.24 -9.01 2.40
CA ILE A 104 -7.82 -8.60 2.38
C ILE A 104 -7.06 -9.09 3.64
N ALA A 105 -7.52 -10.19 4.25
CA ALA A 105 -6.98 -10.68 5.52
C ALA A 105 -5.45 -10.90 5.48
N SER A 106 -4.94 -11.46 4.38
CA SER A 106 -3.49 -11.67 4.21
C SER A 106 -2.69 -10.37 4.21
N ASP A 107 -3.22 -9.30 3.60
CA ASP A 107 -2.58 -7.99 3.58
C ASP A 107 -2.64 -7.33 4.96
N LEU A 108 -3.80 -7.35 5.62
CA LEU A 108 -3.95 -6.83 6.99
C LEU A 108 -3.02 -7.53 7.97
N ARG A 109 -2.94 -8.87 7.90
CA ARG A 109 -2.00 -9.66 8.69
C ARG A 109 -0.56 -9.22 8.46
N ARG A 110 -0.15 -9.06 7.19
CA ARG A 110 1.22 -8.62 6.82
C ARG A 110 1.51 -7.25 7.40
N HIS A 111 0.61 -6.27 7.20
CA HIS A 111 0.80 -4.91 7.68
C HIS A 111 0.83 -4.81 9.21
N PHE A 112 -0.07 -5.50 9.93
CA PHE A 112 -0.03 -5.47 11.39
C PHE A 112 1.20 -6.20 11.95
N ALA A 113 1.59 -7.35 11.39
CA ALA A 113 2.77 -8.08 11.83
C ALA A 113 4.06 -7.26 11.65
N ARG A 114 4.24 -6.65 10.47
CA ARG A 114 5.40 -5.79 10.17
C ARG A 114 5.32 -4.43 10.87
N GLY A 115 4.12 -3.96 11.19
CA GLY A 115 3.85 -2.78 12.03
C GLY A 115 3.96 -3.05 13.54
N ARG A 116 4.43 -4.25 13.94
CA ARG A 116 4.61 -4.70 15.33
C ARG A 116 3.32 -4.79 16.18
N ASP A 117 2.15 -4.78 15.55
CA ASP A 117 0.86 -5.05 16.20
C ASP A 117 0.49 -6.53 16.04
N ARG A 118 1.14 -7.38 16.86
CA ARG A 118 0.93 -8.84 16.80
C ARG A 118 -0.50 -9.25 17.18
N ALA A 119 -1.13 -8.49 18.07
CA ALA A 119 -2.49 -8.77 18.53
C ALA A 119 -3.50 -8.61 17.39
N ARG A 120 -3.43 -7.52 16.62
CA ARG A 120 -4.28 -7.35 15.43
C ARG A 120 -3.90 -8.32 14.32
N ALA A 121 -2.60 -8.58 14.11
CA ALA A 121 -2.17 -9.53 13.08
C ALA A 121 -2.78 -10.93 13.28
N ALA A 122 -2.88 -11.40 14.53
CA ALA A 122 -3.45 -12.71 14.87
C ALA A 122 -4.96 -12.84 14.57
N GLN A 123 -5.69 -11.72 14.42
CA GLN A 123 -7.11 -11.72 14.09
C GLN A 123 -7.38 -12.06 12.62
N TYR A 124 -6.36 -11.98 11.76
CA TYR A 124 -6.46 -12.25 10.33
C TYR A 124 -5.69 -13.52 9.99
N PRO A 125 -6.36 -14.65 9.70
CA PRO A 125 -5.68 -15.88 9.34
C PRO A 125 -4.99 -15.76 7.97
N PRO A 126 -3.89 -16.50 7.72
CA PRO A 126 -3.33 -16.61 6.37
C PRO A 126 -4.39 -17.21 5.43
N GLY A 127 -4.55 -16.62 4.24
CA GLY A 127 -5.41 -17.20 3.20
C GLY A 127 -4.98 -18.64 2.91
N ARG A 128 -5.96 -19.56 2.79
CA ARG A 128 -5.68 -20.93 2.32
C ARG A 128 -5.17 -20.82 0.88
N ALA A 129 -3.97 -21.35 0.64
CA ALA A 129 -3.45 -21.57 -0.71
C ALA A 129 -4.23 -22.68 -1.40
#